data_AF-A0A398CYY9-F1
#
_entry.id   AF-A0A398CYY9-F1
#
_cell.length_a   1.000
_cell.length_b   1.000
_cell.length_c   1.000
_cell.angle_alpha   90.00
_cell.angle_beta   90.00
_cell.angle_gamma   90.00
#
_symmetry.space_group_name_H-M   'P 1'
#
loop_
_entity.id
_entity.type
_entity.pdbx_description
1 polymer ?
#
loop_
_entity_poly.entity_id
_entity_poly.type
_entity_poly.pdbx_seq_one_letter_code
_entity_poly.pdbx_strand_id
1 'polypeptide(L)'
;LASYPRIINDPERFGYQLVCNERDEFVGQFPFLLSVASLLSLEELREHVEQLGGVVVPSHLDRRFGLLYQLGIVTSDMEFPTYEVAHKVNIEKIASKLPGHPQFVSNSDAHNLDSISPPRYILEIEELTVHEVLMALRHENGRGVRLL
;
A
#
# COMPACT_ATOMS: atom_id res chain seq x y z
N LEU A 1 -6.42 -5.55 -18.69
CA LEU A 1 -5.24 -6.45 -18.81
C LEU A 1 -5.25 -7.43 -17.65
N ALA A 2 -4.86 -8.69 -17.85
CA ALA A 2 -4.62 -9.60 -16.72
C ALA A 2 -3.27 -9.24 -16.10
N SER A 3 -3.27 -8.65 -14.91
CA SER A 3 -2.07 -8.19 -14.19
C SER A 3 -1.41 -9.28 -13.35
N TYR A 4 -1.92 -10.51 -13.36
CA TYR A 4 -1.39 -11.61 -12.56
C TYR A 4 -0.60 -12.62 -13.43
N PRO A 5 0.53 -13.15 -12.93
CA PRO A 5 1.26 -14.22 -13.59
C PRO A 5 0.41 -15.49 -13.75
N ARG A 6 0.53 -16.17 -14.90
CA ARG A 6 -0.16 -17.45 -15.15
C ARG A 6 0.64 -18.65 -14.65
N ILE A 7 1.03 -18.61 -13.38
CA ILE A 7 1.72 -19.71 -12.68
C ILE A 7 0.65 -20.58 -12.03
N ILE A 8 0.58 -21.87 -12.34
CA ILE A 8 -0.41 -22.78 -11.75
C ILE A 8 -0.15 -22.88 -10.23
N ASN A 9 -1.21 -22.73 -9.42
CA ASN A 9 -1.11 -22.92 -7.98
C ASN A 9 -0.86 -24.40 -7.64
N ASP A 10 0.06 -24.64 -6.71
CA ASP A 10 0.25 -25.94 -6.06
C ASP A 10 -0.35 -25.85 -4.65
N PRO A 11 -1.59 -26.35 -4.43
CA PRO A 11 -2.30 -26.17 -3.16
C PRO A 11 -1.58 -26.82 -1.98
N GLU A 12 -0.82 -27.89 -2.22
CA GLU A 12 -0.08 -28.59 -1.17
C GLU A 12 1.15 -27.79 -0.69
N ARG A 13 1.63 -26.88 -1.53
CA ARG A 13 2.78 -26.01 -1.21
C ARG A 13 2.38 -24.61 -0.75
N PHE A 14 1.39 -24.00 -1.41
CA PHE A 14 1.04 -22.60 -1.21
C PHE A 14 -0.33 -22.39 -0.55
N GLY A 15 -1.07 -23.47 -0.31
CA GLY A 15 -2.42 -23.43 0.23
C GLY A 15 -3.50 -23.33 -0.84
N TYR A 16 -4.72 -23.65 -0.41
CA TYR A 16 -5.91 -23.59 -1.25
C TYR A 16 -6.37 -22.14 -1.44
N GLN A 17 -6.60 -21.76 -2.71
CA GLN A 17 -7.14 -20.45 -3.07
C GLN A 17 -8.61 -20.62 -3.48
N LEU A 18 -9.48 -20.56 -2.48
CA LEU A 18 -10.92 -20.79 -2.64
C LEU A 18 -11.59 -19.55 -3.24
N VAL A 19 -12.53 -19.78 -4.15
CA VAL A 19 -13.46 -18.77 -4.64
C VAL A 19 -14.81 -19.06 -4.00
N CYS A 20 -15.37 -18.06 -3.31
CA CYS A 20 -16.67 -18.13 -2.68
C CYS A 20 -17.63 -17.11 -3.30
N ASN A 21 -18.93 -17.40 -3.27
CA ASN A 21 -19.97 -16.43 -3.65
C ASN A 21 -20.32 -15.48 -2.48
N GLU A 22 -21.31 -14.61 -2.66
CA GLU A 22 -21.77 -13.64 -1.67
C GLU A 22 -22.40 -14.26 -0.40
N ARG A 23 -22.60 -15.58 -0.38
CA ARG A 23 -23.13 -16.35 0.74
C ARG A 23 -22.05 -17.20 1.42
N ASP A 24 -20.78 -16.92 1.13
CA ASP A 24 -19.61 -17.71 1.57
C ASP A 24 -19.63 -19.18 1.11
N GLU A 25 -20.41 -19.51 0.07
CA GLU A 25 -20.45 -20.87 -0.47
C GLU A 25 -19.29 -21.08 -1.46
N PHE A 26 -18.60 -22.21 -1.35
CA PHE A 26 -17.52 -22.58 -2.27
C PHE A 26 -18.04 -22.77 -3.70
N VAL A 27 -17.49 -22.01 -4.64
CA VAL A 27 -17.83 -22.10 -6.08
C VAL A 27 -16.68 -22.58 -6.97
N GLY A 28 -15.47 -22.70 -6.41
CA GLY A 28 -14.32 -23.23 -7.14
C GLY A 28 -12.99 -22.79 -6.55
N GLN A 29 -11.91 -23.05 -7.29
CA GLN A 29 -10.57 -22.61 -6.92
C GLN A 29 -10.00 -21.71 -8.01
N PHE A 30 -9.26 -20.68 -7.60
CA PHE A 30 -8.53 -19.83 -8.55
C PHE A 30 -7.26 -20.56 -9.00
N PRO A 31 -7.07 -20.82 -10.31
CA PRO A 31 -6.07 -21.78 -10.80
C PRO A 31 -4.63 -21.24 -10.76
N PHE A 32 -4.45 -19.92 -10.72
CA PHE A 32 -3.13 -19.30 -10.75
C PHE A 32 -2.69 -18.82 -9.37
N LEU A 33 -1.41 -18.98 -9.02
CA LEU A 33 -0.85 -18.55 -7.74
C LEU A 33 -1.00 -17.03 -7.55
N LEU A 34 -1.62 -16.61 -6.44
CA LEU A 34 -1.89 -15.20 -6.11
C LEU A 34 -0.83 -14.57 -5.19
N SER A 35 0.03 -15.39 -4.57
CA SER A 35 1.08 -14.91 -3.65
C SER A 35 2.35 -14.45 -4.36
N VAL A 36 2.23 -13.99 -5.60
CA VAL A 36 3.35 -13.52 -6.43
C VAL A 36 3.11 -12.08 -6.89
N ALA A 37 4.19 -11.39 -7.25
CA ALA A 37 4.08 -10.02 -7.74
C ALA A 37 3.21 -9.92 -9.00
N SER A 38 2.50 -8.80 -9.10
CA SER A 38 1.81 -8.38 -10.33
C SER A 38 2.81 -8.24 -11.49
N LEU A 39 2.30 -8.35 -12.71
CA LEU A 39 3.03 -8.04 -13.95
C LEU A 39 3.10 -6.53 -14.22
N LEU A 40 2.37 -5.71 -13.46
CA LEU A 40 2.39 -4.26 -13.61
C LEU A 40 3.73 -3.70 -13.16
N SER A 41 4.30 -2.81 -13.97
CA SER A 41 5.35 -1.90 -13.51
C SER A 41 4.78 -0.92 -12.49
N LEU A 42 5.67 -0.28 -11.72
CA LEU A 42 5.25 0.74 -10.76
C LEU A 42 4.59 1.95 -11.46
N GLU A 43 5.08 2.28 -12.66
CA GLU A 43 4.54 3.36 -13.49
C GLU A 43 3.13 3.02 -13.98
N GLU A 44 2.92 1.83 -14.55
CA GLU A 44 1.60 1.36 -15.00
C GLU A 44 0.60 1.29 -13.83
N LEU A 45 1.05 0.81 -12.67
CA LEU A 45 0.22 0.77 -11.46
C LEU A 45 -0.20 2.18 -11.03
N ARG A 46 0.73 3.15 -11.03
CA ARG A 46 0.45 4.53 -10.66
C ARG A 46 -0.56 5.15 -11.62
N GLU A 47 -0.32 5.06 -12.93
CA GLU A 47 -1.22 5.60 -13.95
C GLU A 47 -2.65 5.05 -13.80
N HIS A 48 -2.78 3.74 -13.57
CA HIS A 48 -4.09 3.12 -13.35
C HIS A 48 -4.78 3.61 -12.08
N VAL A 49 -4.05 3.75 -10.97
CA VAL A 49 -4.61 4.27 -9.72
C VAL A 49 -5.06 5.73 -9.88
N GLU A 50 -4.26 6.56 -10.55
CA GLU A 50 -4.58 7.96 -10.84
C GLU A 50 -5.81 8.10 -11.74
N GLN A 51 -5.94 7.27 -12.78
CA GLN A 51 -7.13 7.25 -13.67
C GLN A 51 -8.43 6.91 -12.91
N LEU A 52 -8.33 6.17 -11.81
CA LEU A 52 -9.45 5.84 -10.93
C LEU A 52 -9.68 6.88 -9.82
N GLY A 53 -8.88 7.95 -9.77
CA GLY A 53 -8.93 8.99 -8.73
C GLY A 53 -8.31 8.57 -7.38
N GLY A 54 -7.60 7.44 -7.35
CA GLY A 54 -6.98 6.88 -6.15
C GLY A 54 -5.66 7.55 -5.77
N VAL A 55 -4.98 6.97 -4.78
CA VAL A 55 -3.65 7.37 -4.32
C VAL A 55 -2.80 6.14 -4.08
N VAL A 56 -1.54 6.19 -4.49
CA VAL A 56 -0.56 5.13 -4.21
C VAL A 56 0.20 5.51 -2.95
N VAL A 57 0.14 4.64 -1.93
CA VAL A 57 0.93 4.78 -0.70
C VAL A 57 1.82 3.53 -0.58
N PRO A 58 3.13 3.63 -0.84
CA PRO A 58 4.03 2.49 -0.71
C PRO A 58 4.04 1.96 0.73
N SER A 59 3.64 0.70 0.89
CA SER A 59 3.51 0.04 2.18
C SER A 59 4.86 -0.35 2.79
N HIS A 60 4.99 -0.22 4.11
CA HIS A 60 6.10 -0.75 4.92
C HIS A 60 7.50 -0.53 4.33
N LEU A 61 7.80 0.72 4.01
CA LEU A 61 9.00 1.14 3.30
C LEU A 61 10.31 0.54 3.86
N ASP A 62 10.37 0.32 5.17
CA ASP A 62 11.54 -0.11 5.93
C ASP A 62 11.68 -1.64 6.15
N ARG A 63 10.72 -2.46 5.69
CA ARG A 63 10.75 -3.93 5.88
C ARG A 63 11.56 -4.66 4.80
N ARG A 64 11.91 -5.94 5.07
CA ARG A 64 12.67 -6.86 4.18
C ARG A 64 12.03 -7.10 2.79
N PHE A 65 10.82 -6.59 2.55
CA PHE A 65 10.16 -6.63 1.25
C PHE A 65 9.58 -5.27 0.85
N GLY A 66 9.91 -4.19 1.57
CA GLY A 66 9.47 -2.83 1.29
C GLY A 66 10.20 -2.21 0.10
N LEU A 67 9.65 -1.12 -0.43
CA LEU A 67 10.15 -0.46 -1.64
C LEU A 67 11.65 -0.09 -1.54
N LEU A 68 12.10 0.48 -0.41
CA LEU A 68 13.52 0.80 -0.22
C LEU A 68 14.42 -0.43 -0.15
N TYR A 69 13.91 -1.56 0.34
CA TYR A 69 14.70 -2.80 0.38
C TYR A 69 14.83 -3.42 -1.00
N GLN A 70 13.77 -3.40 -1.81
CA GLN A 70 13.76 -4.00 -3.15
C GLN A 70 14.50 -3.14 -4.18
N LEU A 71 14.28 -1.82 -4.17
CA LEU A 71 14.82 -0.91 -5.18
C LEU A 71 16.11 -0.21 -4.73
N GLY A 72 16.39 -0.17 -3.43
CA GLY A 72 17.57 0.50 -2.85
C GLY A 72 17.48 2.03 -2.85
N ILE A 73 16.67 2.62 -3.74
CA ILE A 73 16.44 4.05 -3.89
C ILE A 73 14.99 4.31 -4.31
N VAL A 74 14.46 5.45 -3.89
CA VAL A 74 13.27 6.06 -4.50
C VAL A 74 13.75 7.32 -5.20
N THR A 75 13.61 7.38 -6.51
CA THR A 75 14.06 8.53 -7.32
C THR A 75 12.95 9.57 -7.42
N SER A 76 13.30 10.80 -7.78
CA SER A 76 12.35 11.91 -7.80
C SER A 76 11.22 11.73 -8.82
N ASP A 77 11.39 10.91 -9.85
CA ASP A 77 10.34 10.51 -10.82
C ASP A 77 9.30 9.55 -10.23
N MET A 78 9.57 8.99 -9.06
CA MET A 78 8.66 8.10 -8.31
C MET A 78 7.80 8.88 -7.31
N GLU A 79 7.43 10.15 -7.60
CA GLU A 79 6.77 11.14 -6.72
C GLU A 79 5.60 10.62 -5.85
N PHE A 80 5.88 9.87 -4.79
CA PHE A 80 4.87 9.54 -3.78
C PHE A 80 4.89 10.62 -2.69
N PRO A 81 3.78 11.35 -2.48
CA PRO A 81 3.68 12.35 -1.41
C PRO A 81 3.65 11.71 -0.03
N THR A 82 3.15 10.47 0.07
CA THR A 82 2.94 9.77 1.34
C THR A 82 3.49 8.35 1.28
N TYR A 83 4.22 7.96 2.32
CA TYR A 83 4.76 6.61 2.51
C TYR A 83 4.23 6.00 3.80
N GLU A 84 4.01 4.70 3.79
CA GLU A 84 3.72 3.99 5.03
C GLU A 84 4.99 3.42 5.65
N VAL A 85 5.11 3.63 6.96
CA VAL A 85 6.25 3.18 7.75
C VAL A 85 5.80 2.37 8.97
N ALA A 86 6.65 1.44 9.40
CA ALA A 86 6.37 0.67 10.60
C ALA A 86 6.34 1.54 11.87
N HIS A 87 5.64 1.08 12.91
CA HIS A 87 5.42 1.83 14.15
C HIS A 87 6.69 2.28 14.91
N LYS A 88 7.84 1.61 14.71
CA LYS A 88 9.08 1.83 15.46
C LYS A 88 10.26 2.03 14.51
N VAL A 89 10.24 3.16 13.81
CA VAL A 89 11.29 3.51 12.83
C VAL A 89 11.91 4.86 13.17
N ASN A 90 13.13 5.07 12.69
CA ASN A 90 13.75 6.39 12.71
C ASN A 90 13.29 7.14 11.44
N ILE A 91 12.30 8.02 11.60
CA ILE A 91 11.71 8.80 10.51
C ILE A 91 12.75 9.68 9.83
N GLU A 92 13.62 10.35 10.57
CA GLU A 92 14.67 11.23 10.01
C GLU A 92 15.61 10.45 9.07
N LYS A 93 15.98 9.22 9.47
CA LYS A 93 16.81 8.31 8.67
C LYS A 93 16.09 7.80 7.41
N ILE A 94 14.78 7.66 7.45
CA ILE A 94 13.97 7.27 6.29
C ILE A 94 13.82 8.46 5.35
N ALA A 95 13.42 9.62 5.89
CA ALA A 95 13.20 10.85 5.13
C ALA A 95 14.47 11.29 4.37
N SER A 96 15.67 11.10 4.95
CA SER A 96 16.92 11.42 4.26
C SER A 96 17.24 10.56 3.03
N LYS A 97 16.48 9.48 2.82
CA LYS A 97 16.60 8.57 1.66
C LYS A 97 15.50 8.78 0.62
N LEU A 98 14.57 9.69 0.88
CA LEU A 98 13.43 9.96 0.02
C LEU A 98 13.57 11.34 -0.62
N PRO A 99 13.10 11.53 -1.85
CA PRO A 99 13.11 12.82 -2.51
C PRO A 99 12.02 13.75 -1.93
N GLY A 100 12.25 15.06 -2.02
CA GLY A 100 11.25 16.08 -1.71
C GLY A 100 10.87 16.18 -0.24
N HIS A 101 9.58 16.37 0.02
CA HIS A 101 9.01 16.56 1.35
C HIS A 101 7.97 15.46 1.63
N PRO A 102 8.43 14.21 1.91
CA PRO A 102 7.52 13.10 2.11
C PRO A 102 6.72 13.25 3.40
N GLN A 103 5.48 12.82 3.34
CA GLN A 103 4.64 12.58 4.51
C GLN A 103 4.64 11.09 4.87
N PHE A 104 4.25 10.79 6.12
CA PHE A 104 4.30 9.43 6.64
C PHE A 104 2.98 9.05 7.32
N VAL A 105 2.48 7.87 6.97
CA VAL A 105 1.40 7.18 7.68
C VAL A 105 1.94 5.93 8.36
N SER A 106 1.24 5.46 9.39
CA SER A 106 1.57 4.20 10.05
C SER A 106 0.28 3.48 10.42
N ASN A 107 -0.07 2.44 9.66
CA ASN A 107 -1.25 1.63 9.92
C ASN A 107 -0.86 0.29 10.55
N SER A 108 -1.86 -0.45 11.04
CA SER A 108 -1.65 -1.64 11.86
C SER A 108 -1.35 -2.91 11.05
N ASP A 109 -1.71 -2.95 9.76
CA ASP A 109 -1.64 -4.17 8.93
C ASP A 109 -2.27 -5.38 9.65
N ALA A 110 -3.46 -5.15 10.24
CA ALA A 110 -4.09 -6.08 11.16
C ALA A 110 -4.69 -7.29 10.42
N HIS A 111 -4.20 -8.48 10.75
CA HIS A 111 -4.72 -9.76 10.24
C HIS A 111 -5.64 -10.49 11.24
N ASN A 112 -5.81 -9.90 12.44
CA ASN A 112 -6.72 -10.35 13.49
C ASN A 112 -7.15 -9.15 14.34
N LEU A 113 -8.21 -9.31 15.14
CA LEU A 113 -8.79 -8.22 15.94
C LEU A 113 -7.79 -7.66 16.96
N ASP A 114 -6.98 -8.51 17.57
CA ASP A 114 -5.98 -8.09 18.58
C ASP A 114 -4.83 -7.27 17.97
N SER A 115 -4.66 -7.32 16.65
CA SER A 115 -3.64 -6.55 15.92
C SER A 115 -4.11 -5.15 15.55
N ILE A 116 -5.38 -4.79 15.76
CA ILE A 116 -5.88 -3.43 15.50
C ILE A 116 -5.26 -2.48 16.52
N SER A 117 -4.48 -1.51 16.05
CA SER A 117 -3.80 -0.53 16.89
C SER A 117 -4.38 0.87 16.70
N PRO A 118 -4.34 1.74 17.73
CA PRO A 118 -4.73 3.14 17.59
C PRO A 118 -3.91 3.85 16.50
N PRO A 119 -4.49 4.83 15.78
CA PRO A 119 -3.78 5.59 14.76
C PRO A 119 -2.60 6.35 15.38
N ARG A 120 -1.52 6.45 14.61
CA ARG A 120 -0.28 7.16 14.99
C ARG A 120 0.00 8.38 14.14
N TYR A 121 -1.04 8.88 13.49
CA TYR A 121 -0.99 10.07 12.68
C TYR A 121 -2.37 10.73 12.72
N ILE A 122 -2.38 12.01 12.37
CA ILE A 122 -3.60 12.79 12.17
C ILE A 122 -3.66 13.13 10.68
N LEU A 123 -4.86 13.03 10.13
CA LEU A 123 -5.18 13.64 8.84
C LEU A 123 -5.63 15.08 9.08
N GLU A 124 -4.96 16.01 8.42
CA GLU A 124 -5.30 17.43 8.44
C GLU A 124 -6.27 17.67 7.27
N ILE A 125 -7.57 17.62 7.59
CA ILE A 125 -8.70 17.66 6.66
C ILE A 125 -9.79 18.62 7.15
N GLU A 126 -10.58 19.15 6.23
CA GLU A 126 -11.70 20.04 6.56
C GLU A 126 -12.97 19.26 6.96
N GLU A 127 -13.21 18.11 6.33
CA GLU A 127 -14.39 17.27 6.57
C GLU A 127 -14.02 15.78 6.51
N LEU A 128 -14.76 14.93 7.24
CA LEU A 128 -14.55 13.48 7.24
C LEU A 128 -15.17 12.82 6.00
N THR A 129 -14.56 13.05 4.84
CA THR A 129 -14.99 12.47 3.56
C THR A 129 -13.85 11.71 2.89
N VAL A 130 -14.18 10.75 2.03
CA VAL A 130 -13.17 10.02 1.23
C VAL A 130 -12.34 10.99 0.39
N HIS A 131 -12.97 12.03 -0.16
CA HIS A 131 -12.29 13.04 -0.98
C HIS A 131 -11.20 13.79 -0.19
N GLU A 132 -11.52 14.24 1.02
CA GLU A 132 -10.57 14.92 1.92
C GLU A 132 -9.42 14.00 2.35
N VAL A 133 -9.72 12.73 2.66
CA VAL A 133 -8.69 11.74 2.99
C VAL A 133 -7.72 11.55 1.83
N LEU A 134 -8.24 11.44 0.60
CA LEU A 134 -7.39 11.29 -0.59
C LEU A 134 -6.55 12.55 -0.85
N MET A 135 -7.09 13.76 -0.66
CA MET A 135 -6.31 15.00 -0.77
C MET A 135 -5.22 15.11 0.30
N ALA A 136 -5.51 14.69 1.54
CA ALA A 136 -4.50 14.64 2.60
C ALA A 136 -3.35 13.70 2.25
N LEU A 137 -3.66 12.49 1.75
CA LEU A 137 -2.65 11.54 1.31
C LEU A 137 -1.87 12.01 0.08
N ARG A 138 -2.45 12.88 -0.77
CA ARG A 138 -1.77 13.52 -1.90
C ARG A 138 -1.02 14.79 -1.55
N HIS A 139 -1.14 15.30 -0.31
CA HIS A 139 -0.57 16.58 0.12
C HIS A 139 -1.07 17.78 -0.72
N GLU A 140 -2.36 17.81 -1.00
CA GLU A 140 -2.98 18.81 -1.90
C GLU A 140 -3.78 19.88 -1.13
N ASN A 141 -3.81 21.11 -1.65
CA ASN A 141 -4.71 22.18 -1.19
C ASN A 141 -4.67 22.44 0.33
N GLY A 142 -3.48 22.31 0.93
CA GLY A 142 -3.26 22.52 2.37
C GLY A 142 -3.70 21.37 3.27
N ARG A 143 -4.16 20.23 2.71
CA ARG A 143 -4.39 18.99 3.46
C ARG A 143 -3.08 18.22 3.61
N GLY A 144 -3.00 17.39 4.64
CA GLY A 144 -1.81 16.59 4.86
C GLY A 144 -1.92 15.57 5.98
N VAL A 145 -0.79 14.96 6.28
CA VAL A 145 -0.63 13.95 7.31
C VAL A 145 0.46 14.39 8.28
N ARG A 146 0.18 14.25 9.57
CA ARG A 146 1.14 14.51 10.64
C ARG A 146 1.24 13.34 11.60
N LEU A 147 2.45 12.80 11.77
CA LEU A 147 2.72 11.75 12.75
C LEU A 147 2.48 12.26 14.20
N LEU A 148 2.09 11.34 15.08
CA LEU A 148 1.90 11.54 16.52
C LEU A 148 3.15 11.16 17.33
#